data_AF-A0A6V7JA29-F1
#
_entry.id   AF-A0A6V7JA29-F1
#
_cell.length_a   1.000
_cell.length_b   1.000
_cell.length_c   1.000
_cell.angle_alpha   90.00
_cell.angle_beta   90.00
_cell.angle_gamma   90.00
#
_symmetry.space_group_name_H-M   'P 1'
#
loop_
_entity.id
_entity.type
_entity.pdbx_description
1 polymer ?
#
loop_
_entity_poly.entity_id
_entity_poly.type
_entity_poly.pdbx_seq_one_letter_code
_entity_poly.pdbx_strand_id
1 'polypeptide(L)'
;METEFDFEDTRIQKIPLPSYDYEYNNEECVFAGWGFLKDKSDISLKLQWAKQTIVDAESCKRVNMSTTVNEFCAINTNKPKPAWLRK
;
A
#
# COMPACT_ATOMS: atom_id res chain seq x y z
N MET A 1 -28.49 -13.57 -8.45
CA MET A 1 -28.12 -13.20 -9.83
C MET A 1 -26.95 -12.25 -9.67
N GLU A 2 -25.73 -12.72 -9.94
CA GLU A 2 -24.56 -11.85 -9.91
C GLU A 2 -24.52 -11.09 -11.24
N THR A 3 -24.59 -9.77 -11.18
CA THR A 3 -24.46 -8.91 -12.36
C THR A 3 -22.99 -8.59 -12.57
N GLU A 4 -22.51 -8.74 -13.80
CA GLU A 4 -21.14 -8.39 -14.18
C GLU A 4 -20.89 -6.88 -14.05
N PHE A 5 -19.63 -6.49 -13.84
CA PHE A 5 -19.24 -5.08 -13.86
C PHE A 5 -19.29 -4.53 -15.29
N ASP A 6 -19.91 -3.35 -15.46
CA ASP A 6 -19.89 -2.61 -16.70
C ASP A 6 -18.59 -1.80 -16.83
N PHE A 7 -17.68 -2.24 -17.69
CA PHE A 7 -16.40 -1.58 -17.94
C PHE A 7 -16.50 -0.43 -18.97
N GLU A 8 -17.67 -0.17 -19.56
CA GLU A 8 -17.91 1.03 -20.37
C GLU A 8 -18.11 2.28 -19.49
N ASP A 9 -18.46 2.10 -18.20
CA ASP A 9 -18.42 3.19 -17.22
C ASP A 9 -16.97 3.61 -16.95
N THR A 10 -16.63 4.85 -17.29
CA THR A 10 -15.30 5.44 -17.04
C THR A 10 -14.86 5.41 -15.57
N ARG A 11 -15.79 5.21 -14.62
CA ARG A 11 -15.51 5.10 -13.18
C ARG A 11 -15.12 3.69 -12.76
N ILE A 12 -15.33 2.69 -13.61
CA ILE A 12 -15.01 1.28 -13.36
C ILE A 12 -13.96 0.85 -14.38
N GLN A 13 -12.72 0.72 -13.94
CA GLN A 13 -11.59 0.40 -14.81
C GLN A 13 -10.74 -0.72 -14.20
N LYS A 14 -10.11 -1.52 -15.07
CA LYS A 14 -9.24 -2.62 -14.67
C LYS A 14 -7.87 -2.07 -14.22
N ILE A 15 -7.23 -2.77 -13.29
CA ILE A 15 -5.84 -2.50 -12.90
C ILE A 15 -4.90 -3.45 -13.65
N PRO A 16 -3.78 -2.96 -14.23
CA PRO A 16 -2.79 -3.83 -14.83
C PRO A 16 -2.12 -4.71 -13.77
N LEU A 17 -1.79 -5.94 -14.15
CA LEU A 17 -1.04 -6.84 -13.29
C LEU A 17 0.47 -6.55 -13.39
N PRO A 18 1.22 -6.70 -12.28
CA PRO A 18 2.67 -6.57 -12.29
C PRO A 18 3.33 -7.68 -13.10
N SER A 19 4.56 -7.42 -13.58
CA SER A 19 5.42 -8.47 -14.10
C SER A 19 6.06 -9.25 -12.95
N TYR A 20 6.21 -10.56 -13.10
CA TYR A 20 6.79 -11.41 -12.06
C TYR A 20 8.24 -11.06 -11.72
N ASP A 21 9.03 -10.63 -12.72
CA ASP A 21 10.47 -10.39 -12.58
C ASP A 21 10.82 -8.94 -12.19
N TYR A 22 9.82 -8.10 -11.89
CA TYR A 22 10.06 -6.70 -11.57
C TYR A 22 10.13 -6.48 -10.05
N GLU A 23 11.22 -5.90 -9.58
CA GLU A 23 11.42 -5.54 -8.17
C GLU A 23 11.03 -4.07 -7.95
N TYR A 24 9.99 -3.84 -7.15
CA TYR A 24 9.39 -2.51 -6.94
C TYR A 24 10.03 -1.71 -5.77
N ASN A 25 11.24 -2.07 -5.35
CA ASN A 25 11.88 -1.43 -4.19
C ASN A 25 12.13 0.07 -4.42
N ASN A 26 11.82 0.89 -3.43
CA ASN A 26 11.92 2.36 -3.44
C ASN A 26 10.97 3.08 -4.41
N GLU A 27 10.01 2.37 -5.01
CA GLU A 27 8.98 2.99 -5.83
C GLU A 27 7.84 3.57 -4.99
N GLU A 28 7.23 4.65 -5.50
CA GLU A 28 6.02 5.20 -4.91
C GLU A 28 4.81 4.32 -5.24
N CYS A 29 3.94 4.12 -4.25
CA CYS A 29 2.67 3.44 -4.42
C CYS A 29 1.54 4.19 -3.72
N VAL A 30 0.30 3.84 -4.04
CA VAL A 30 -0.89 4.46 -3.45
C VAL A 30 -1.73 3.40 -2.75
N PHE A 31 -2.02 3.64 -1.48
CA PHE A 31 -3.06 2.90 -0.76
C PHE A 31 -4.35 3.70 -0.80
N ALA A 32 -5.47 3.05 -1.07
CA ALA A 32 -6.78 3.68 -1.08
C ALA A 32 -7.81 2.81 -0.34
N GLY A 33 -8.74 3.44 0.37
CA GLY A 33 -9.78 2.72 1.10
C GLY A 33 -10.65 3.59 1.99
N TRP A 34 -11.61 2.95 2.66
CA TRP A 34 -12.57 3.57 3.59
C TRP A 34 -12.31 3.23 5.06
N GLY A 35 -11.16 2.62 5.37
CA GLY A 35 -10.83 2.18 6.72
C GLY A 35 -10.73 3.31 7.76
N PHE A 36 -10.37 2.93 8.99
CA PHE A 36 -10.13 3.87 10.07
C PHE A 36 -8.97 4.83 9.71
N LEU A 37 -9.17 6.13 9.97
CA LEU A 37 -8.13 7.14 9.72
C LEU A 37 -7.16 7.28 10.90
N LYS A 38 -7.56 6.76 12.06
CA LYS A 38 -6.80 6.69 13.30
C LYS A 38 -7.21 5.44 14.06
N ASP A 39 -6.33 4.94 14.93
CA ASP A 39 -6.66 3.79 15.77
C ASP A 39 -7.94 4.05 16.57
N LYS A 40 -8.88 3.09 16.51
CA LYS A 40 -10.17 3.13 17.22
C LYS A 40 -11.07 4.33 16.83
N SER A 41 -10.95 4.86 15.61
CA SER A 41 -11.88 5.85 15.07
C SER A 41 -13.06 5.21 14.35
N ASP A 42 -13.98 6.03 13.83
CA ASP A 42 -14.97 5.58 12.84
C ASP A 42 -14.32 5.36 11.46
N ILE A 43 -14.96 4.53 10.63
CA ILE A 43 -14.57 4.35 9.23
C ILE A 43 -14.89 5.60 8.42
N SER A 44 -14.16 5.83 7.34
CA SER A 44 -14.39 6.99 6.48
C SER A 44 -15.59 6.75 5.54
N LEU A 45 -16.51 7.71 5.47
CA LEU A 45 -17.60 7.69 4.48
C LEU A 45 -17.15 8.08 3.07
N LYS A 46 -15.94 8.64 2.94
CA LYS A 46 -15.34 9.04 1.66
C LYS A 46 -14.08 8.23 1.40
N LEU A 47 -13.85 7.82 0.15
CA LEU A 47 -12.62 7.14 -0.23
C LEU A 47 -11.42 8.03 0.13
N GLN A 48 -10.51 7.50 0.94
CA GLN A 48 -9.24 8.14 1.24
C GLN A 48 -8.13 7.47 0.45
N TRP A 49 -7.01 8.18 0.30
CA TRP A 49 -5.81 7.65 -0.32
C TRP A 49 -4.56 8.25 0.32
N ALA A 50 -3.44 7.54 0.23
CA ALA A 50 -2.14 8.00 0.73
C ALA A 50 -0.99 7.47 -0.12
N LYS A 51 -0.01 8.34 -0.41
CA LYS A 51 1.26 7.94 -1.03
C LYS A 51 2.18 7.27 -0.03
N GLN A 52 2.72 6.13 -0.42
CA GLN A 52 3.74 5.38 0.31
C GLN A 52 4.92 5.11 -0.61
N THR A 53 6.00 4.60 -0.05
CA THR A 53 7.16 4.10 -0.78
C THR A 53 7.41 2.66 -0.36
N ILE A 54 7.52 1.75 -1.33
CA ILE A 54 7.87 0.36 -1.10
C ILE A 54 9.31 0.30 -0.60
N VAL A 55 9.56 -0.49 0.44
CA VAL A 55 10.91 -0.66 1.00
C VAL A 55 11.42 -2.07 0.78
N ASP A 56 12.74 -2.20 0.67
CA ASP A 56 13.40 -3.48 0.53
C ASP A 56 13.14 -4.40 1.74
N ALA A 57 13.23 -5.71 1.49
CA ALA A 57 12.93 -6.73 2.50
C ALA A 57 13.82 -6.64 3.75
N GLU A 58 15.08 -6.22 3.60
CA GLU A 58 15.99 -6.04 4.73
C GLU A 58 15.50 -4.90 5.63
N SER A 59 15.15 -3.76 5.03
CA SER A 59 14.54 -2.63 5.71
C SER A 59 13.25 -2.98 6.44
N CYS A 60 12.38 -3.79 5.82
CA CYS A 60 11.15 -4.27 6.45
C CYS A 60 11.44 -5.17 7.67
N LYS A 61 12.39 -6.11 7.54
CA LYS A 61 12.78 -7.04 8.61
C LYS A 61 13.42 -6.37 9.82
N ARG A 62 14.06 -5.21 9.65
CA ARG A 62 14.57 -4.40 10.77
C ARG A 62 13.44 -3.89 11.69
N VAL A 63 12.23 -3.75 11.16
CA VAL A 63 11.05 -3.28 11.91
C VAL A 63 10.22 -4.45 12.41
N ASN A 64 10.03 -5.45 11.56
CA ASN A 64 9.28 -6.65 11.85
C ASN A 64 10.07 -7.88 11.41
N MET A 65 10.80 -8.51 12.34
CA MET A 65 11.64 -9.67 12.04
C MET A 65 10.85 -10.86 11.49
N SER A 66 9.53 -10.90 11.70
CA SER A 66 8.64 -11.97 11.25
C SER A 66 8.14 -11.82 9.81
N THR A 67 8.51 -10.75 9.09
CA THR A 67 8.10 -10.56 7.69
C THR A 67 8.61 -11.71 6.81
N THR A 68 7.67 -12.32 6.07
CA THR A 68 7.92 -13.45 5.17
C THR A 68 8.24 -13.01 3.73
N VAL A 69 8.63 -13.95 2.87
CA VAL A 69 8.91 -13.68 1.44
C VAL A 69 7.66 -13.34 0.62
N ASN A 70 6.46 -13.55 1.18
CA ASN A 70 5.19 -13.24 0.52
C ASN A 70 4.62 -11.88 0.94
N GLU A 71 5.41 -11.09 1.68
CA GLU A 71 5.00 -9.82 2.24
C GLU A 71 6.03 -8.74 1.89
N PHE A 72 5.57 -7.50 1.80
CA PHE A 72 6.41 -6.33 1.64
C PHE A 72 5.94 -5.23 2.60
N CYS A 73 6.83 -4.29 2.89
CA CYS A 73 6.50 -3.09 3.62
C CYS A 73 6.37 -1.91 2.65
N ALA A 74 5.44 -1.00 2.91
CA ALA A 74 5.44 0.34 2.33
C ALA A 74 5.28 1.37 3.44
N ILE A 75 6.06 2.45 3.36
CA ILE A 75 6.13 3.47 4.41
C ILE A 75 5.84 4.86 3.86
N ASN A 76 5.40 5.75 4.73
CA ASN A 76 5.22 7.15 4.36
C ASN A 76 6.56 7.89 4.49
N THR A 77 7.20 8.20 3.36
CA THR A 77 8.49 8.91 3.31
C THR A 77 8.40 10.40 3.64
N ASN A 78 7.20 10.99 3.59
CA ASN A 78 6.95 12.37 4.04
C ASN A 78 6.86 12.50 5.56
N LYS A 79 6.72 11.39 6.27
CA LYS A 79 6.92 11.35 7.73
C LYS A 79 8.42 11.15 7.96
N PRO A 80 9.06 11.91 8.87
CA PRO A 80 10.46 11.69 9.18
C PRO A 80 10.66 10.21 9.54
N LYS A 81 11.60 9.55 8.86
CA LYS A 81 11.99 8.18 9.18
C LYS A 81 12.19 8.11 10.70
N PRO A 82 11.47 7.21 11.39
CA PRO A 82 11.66 7.08 12.83
C PRO A 82 13.14 6.76 13.10
N ALA A 83 13.65 7.16 14.26
CA ALA A 83 15.09 7.12 14.54
C ALA A 83 15.73 5.74 14.30
N TRP A 84 14.96 4.66 14.52
CA TRP A 84 15.37 3.27 14.27
C TRP A 84 15.46 2.85 12.79
N LEU A 85 14.97 3.69 11.87
CA LEU A 85 15.07 3.49 10.41
C LEU A 85 16.14 4.39 9.78
N ARG A 86 16.83 5.21 10.58
CA ARG A 86 17.99 6.00 10.17
C ARG A 86 19.24 5.20 10.55
N LYS A 87 20.14 4.99 9.58
CA LYS A 87 21.40 4.22 9.75
C LYS A 87 22.20 4.69 10.96
#